data_AF-A0A1I1MG00-F1
#
_entry.id   AF-A0A1I1MG00-F1
#
_cell.length_a   1.000
_cell.length_b   1.000
_cell.length_c   1.000
_cell.angle_alpha   90.00
_cell.angle_beta   90.00
_cell.angle_gamma   90.00
#
_symmetry.space_group_name_H-M   'P 1'
#
loop_
_entity.id
_entity.type
_entity.pdbx_description
1 polymer ?
#
loop_
_entity_poly.entity_id
_entity_poly.type
_entity_poly.pdbx_seq_one_letter_code
_entity_poly.pdbx_strand_id
1 'polypeptide(L)'
;MVDEEIYMKMVKKHRKKIAAVKDYEELFQTLGTENAGSITLTSGRIVACPIESIGDESRHIEYYYRAPAGTHPVELAKSSTGRNAAVRIVFSEAPALRYELALIGTAEELDCISDLEVGCIPFYESCTASPIIVADQGLMPDLLEHLSENYGDNDYYEKEGKKLLLENSTCPEEPLCSGLIDFYLEVDDAHFPIFFNGEGGGHHPIYWGFDKDDNICCMIFDFDLKELRTPEEKPVKTGNFFKKLRRGDR
;
A
#
# COMPACT_ATOMS: atom_id res chain seq x y z
N MET A 1 11.27 -12.43 -8.64
CA MET A 1 12.12 -11.41 -7.98
C MET A 1 13.57 -11.58 -8.42
N VAL A 2 14.30 -10.48 -8.54
CA VAL A 2 15.75 -10.50 -8.78
C VAL A 2 16.52 -10.85 -7.51
N ASP A 3 17.79 -11.23 -7.69
CA ASP A 3 18.74 -11.44 -6.60
C ASP A 3 18.96 -10.15 -5.77
N GLU A 4 19.23 -10.32 -4.48
CA GLU A 4 19.43 -9.23 -3.52
C GLU A 4 20.59 -8.30 -3.88
N GLU A 5 21.71 -8.83 -4.36
CA GLU A 5 22.85 -8.02 -4.75
C GLU A 5 22.48 -7.10 -5.93
N ILE A 6 21.72 -7.64 -6.90
CA ILE A 6 21.25 -6.90 -8.06
C ILE A 6 20.24 -5.83 -7.65
N TYR A 7 19.26 -6.20 -6.82
CA TYR A 7 18.25 -5.29 -6.30
C TYR A 7 18.91 -4.11 -5.57
N MET A 8 19.77 -4.39 -4.60
CA MET A 8 20.42 -3.38 -3.77
C MET A 8 21.32 -2.45 -4.60
N LYS A 9 22.03 -3.01 -5.60
CA LYS A 9 22.83 -2.20 -6.53
C LYS A 9 21.96 -1.23 -7.34
N MET A 10 20.79 -1.68 -7.81
CA MET A 10 19.87 -0.84 -8.59
C MET A 10 19.17 0.22 -7.73
N VAL A 11 18.67 -0.16 -6.55
CA VAL A 11 18.11 0.77 -5.55
C VAL A 11 19.14 1.85 -5.21
N LYS A 12 20.37 1.46 -4.86
CA LYS A 12 21.44 2.44 -4.55
C LYS A 12 21.74 3.37 -5.71
N LYS A 13 21.79 2.85 -6.94
CA LYS A 13 22.05 3.63 -8.16
C LYS A 13 20.93 4.63 -8.46
N HIS A 14 19.68 4.26 -8.21
CA HIS A 14 18.49 5.03 -8.57
C HIS A 14 17.78 5.66 -7.37
N ARG A 15 18.37 5.63 -6.17
CA ARG A 15 17.83 6.12 -4.90
C ARG A 15 17.14 7.48 -5.00
N LYS A 16 17.79 8.47 -5.63
CA LYS A 16 17.20 9.82 -5.79
C LYS A 16 15.91 9.85 -6.62
N LYS A 17 15.73 8.90 -7.54
CA LYS A 17 14.55 8.81 -8.41
C LYS A 17 13.38 8.13 -7.71
N ILE A 18 13.69 7.24 -6.77
CA ILE A 18 12.69 6.50 -6.01
C ILE A 18 12.42 7.11 -4.63
N ALA A 19 13.12 8.18 -4.26
CA ALA A 19 12.89 8.88 -3.02
C ALA A 19 11.57 9.67 -3.09
N ALA A 20 10.75 9.58 -2.04
CA ALA A 20 9.63 10.51 -1.90
C ALA A 20 10.17 11.93 -1.74
N VAL A 21 9.45 12.90 -2.30
CA VAL A 21 9.74 14.32 -2.07
C VAL A 21 8.97 14.85 -0.87
N LYS A 22 7.80 14.28 -0.61
CA LYS A 22 6.96 14.59 0.54
C LYS A 22 7.61 14.08 1.83
N ASP A 23 7.62 14.93 2.84
CA ASP A 23 7.95 14.56 4.22
C ASP A 23 6.68 14.02 4.89
N TYR A 24 6.61 12.69 5.05
CA TYR A 24 5.45 12.07 5.69
C TYR A 24 5.45 12.27 7.20
N GLU A 25 6.60 12.52 7.83
CA GLU A 25 6.62 12.82 9.26
C GLU A 25 5.97 14.19 9.52
N GLU A 26 6.32 15.20 8.71
CA GLU A 26 5.66 16.51 8.74
C GLU A 26 4.16 16.41 8.40
N LEU A 27 3.80 15.57 7.42
CA LEU A 27 2.40 15.35 7.03
C LEU A 27 1.55 14.84 8.21
N PHE A 28 1.99 13.75 8.86
CA PHE A 28 1.26 13.14 9.96
C PHE A 28 1.22 14.05 11.19
N GLN A 29 2.30 14.81 11.46
CA GLN A 29 2.31 15.82 12.53
C GLN A 29 1.33 16.97 12.26
N THR A 30 1.22 17.43 11.01
CA THR A 30 0.39 18.58 10.63
C THR A 30 -1.10 18.24 10.60
N LEU A 31 -1.44 17.09 10.02
CA LEU A 31 -2.83 16.65 9.87
C LEU A 31 -3.38 15.98 11.13
N GLY A 32 -2.50 15.58 12.04
CA GLY A 32 -2.85 14.71 13.15
C GLY A 32 -2.95 13.26 12.70
N THR A 33 -3.07 12.38 13.69
CA THR A 33 -3.05 10.92 13.48
C THR A 33 -4.20 10.27 14.22
N GLU A 34 -4.93 9.41 13.51
CA GLU A 34 -5.97 8.54 14.05
C GLU A 34 -5.48 7.10 14.09
N ASN A 35 -5.89 6.34 15.10
CA ASN A 35 -5.64 4.90 15.16
C ASN A 35 -6.56 4.20 14.15
N ALA A 36 -5.97 3.43 13.24
CA ALA A 36 -6.65 2.68 12.18
C ALA A 36 -6.44 1.17 12.33
N GLY A 37 -6.30 0.69 13.57
CA GLY A 37 -6.13 -0.72 13.90
C GLY A 37 -4.67 -1.16 13.86
N SER A 38 -4.45 -2.36 13.36
CA SER A 38 -3.11 -2.97 13.30
C SER A 38 -3.01 -3.98 12.15
N ILE A 39 -1.79 -4.42 11.86
CA ILE A 39 -1.50 -5.50 10.92
C ILE A 39 -0.64 -6.56 11.61
N THR A 40 -0.92 -7.84 11.34
CA THR A 40 -0.10 -8.97 11.84
C THR A 40 0.81 -9.46 10.73
N LEU A 41 2.11 -9.50 11.01
CA LEU A 41 3.15 -9.93 10.08
C LEU A 41 3.89 -11.14 10.65
N THR A 42 3.76 -12.30 10.01
CA THR A 42 4.44 -13.54 10.42
C THR A 42 5.76 -13.75 9.68
N SER A 43 5.85 -13.35 8.41
CA SER A 43 7.05 -13.48 7.58
C SER A 43 7.76 -12.15 7.30
N GLY A 44 7.05 -11.04 7.52
CA GLY A 44 7.47 -9.68 7.18
C GLY A 44 7.31 -9.34 5.69
N ARG A 45 6.90 -10.30 4.85
CA ARG A 45 6.64 -10.05 3.42
C ARG A 45 5.24 -9.49 3.26
N ILE A 46 5.15 -8.19 3.00
CA ILE A 46 3.87 -7.51 2.83
C ILE A 46 3.36 -7.70 1.40
N VAL A 47 2.08 -8.04 1.30
CA VAL A 47 1.33 -8.19 0.06
C VAL A 47 0.16 -7.22 0.07
N ALA A 48 -0.03 -6.48 -1.02
CA ALA A 48 -1.23 -5.67 -1.25
C ALA A 48 -2.09 -6.33 -2.34
N CYS A 49 -3.36 -6.54 -2.04
CA CYS A 49 -4.30 -7.21 -2.95
C CYS A 49 -5.57 -6.37 -3.14
N PRO A 50 -5.96 -6.05 -4.38
CA PRO A 50 -7.29 -5.50 -4.65
C PRO A 50 -8.36 -6.53 -4.24
N ILE A 51 -9.34 -6.12 -3.43
CA ILE A 51 -10.37 -7.04 -2.90
C ILE A 51 -11.20 -7.67 -4.04
N GLU A 52 -11.48 -6.91 -5.10
CA GLU A 52 -12.23 -7.35 -6.28
C GLU A 52 -11.54 -8.45 -7.09
N SER A 53 -10.25 -8.70 -6.84
CA SER A 53 -9.48 -9.72 -7.53
C SER A 53 -8.59 -10.49 -6.57
N ILE A 54 -8.99 -10.61 -5.31
CA ILE A 54 -8.14 -11.24 -4.29
C ILE A 54 -7.89 -12.73 -4.55
N GLY A 55 -8.81 -13.43 -5.23
CA GLY A 55 -8.62 -14.82 -5.67
C GLY A 55 -7.70 -14.97 -6.89
N ASP A 56 -7.35 -13.87 -7.58
CA ASP A 56 -6.36 -13.86 -8.65
C ASP A 56 -4.99 -13.52 -8.08
N GLU A 57 -4.21 -14.54 -7.71
CA GLU A 57 -2.84 -14.38 -7.20
C GLU A 57 -1.94 -13.54 -8.12
N SER A 58 -2.24 -13.49 -9.43
CA SER A 58 -1.49 -12.66 -10.37
C SER A 58 -1.70 -11.15 -10.18
N ARG A 59 -2.66 -10.75 -9.34
CA ARG A 59 -2.95 -9.36 -8.94
C ARG A 59 -2.32 -8.98 -7.61
N HIS A 60 -1.76 -9.94 -6.88
CA HIS A 60 -1.10 -9.69 -5.62
C HIS A 60 0.20 -8.93 -5.86
N ILE A 61 0.42 -7.88 -5.08
CA ILE A 61 1.64 -7.08 -5.13
C ILE A 61 2.46 -7.37 -3.89
N GLU A 62 3.45 -8.25 -4.05
CA GLU A 62 4.43 -8.55 -3.00
C GLU A 62 5.60 -7.56 -3.05
N TYR A 63 5.84 -6.84 -1.96
CA TYR A 63 6.94 -5.90 -1.87
C TYR A 63 8.27 -6.60 -1.53
N TYR A 64 9.36 -6.08 -2.07
CA TYR A 64 10.66 -6.74 -2.00
C TYR A 64 11.25 -6.78 -0.59
N TYR A 65 11.22 -5.64 0.11
CA TYR A 65 11.71 -5.56 1.48
C TYR A 65 10.81 -6.32 2.44
N ARG A 66 11.42 -6.82 3.51
CA ARG A 66 10.69 -7.41 4.64
C ARG A 66 10.57 -6.40 5.77
N ALA A 67 9.35 -6.23 6.27
CA ALA A 67 9.10 -5.58 7.53
C ALA A 67 9.49 -6.48 8.71
N PRO A 68 9.74 -5.91 9.91
CA PRO A 68 9.84 -6.70 11.13
C PRO A 68 8.57 -7.54 11.36
N ALA A 69 8.73 -8.80 11.77
CA ALA A 69 7.59 -9.62 12.18
C ALA A 69 6.97 -9.10 13.49
N GLY A 70 5.68 -9.36 13.68
CA GLY A 70 4.90 -8.91 14.84
C GLY A 70 3.59 -8.24 14.44
N THR A 71 2.87 -7.73 15.44
CA THR A 71 1.66 -6.94 15.23
C THR A 71 2.01 -5.46 15.35
N HIS A 72 1.71 -4.70 14.29
CA HIS A 72 2.14 -3.32 14.12
C HIS A 72 0.94 -2.39 14.04
N PRO A 73 0.94 -1.26 14.75
CA PRO A 73 -0.16 -0.32 14.68
C PRO A 73 -0.22 0.33 13.29
N VAL A 74 -1.46 0.62 12.88
CA VAL A 74 -1.78 1.32 11.64
C VAL A 74 -2.35 2.67 12.01
N GLU A 75 -1.84 3.70 11.37
CA GLU A 75 -2.15 5.09 11.62
C GLU A 75 -2.70 5.75 10.36
N LEU A 76 -3.69 6.62 10.53
CA LEU A 76 -4.34 7.33 9.44
C LEU A 76 -4.20 8.85 9.62
N ALA A 77 -3.79 9.53 8.56
CA ALA A 77 -3.87 10.98 8.45
C ALA A 77 -5.06 11.37 7.56
N LYS A 78 -5.90 12.31 8.02
CA LYS A 78 -7.02 12.86 7.25
C LYS A 78 -6.76 14.30 6.86
N SER A 79 -7.20 14.67 5.67
CA SER A 79 -7.21 16.07 5.23
C SER A 79 -8.23 16.88 6.03
N SER A 80 -8.16 18.20 5.92
CA SER A 80 -9.14 19.12 6.50
C SER A 80 -10.57 18.94 5.95
N THR A 81 -10.73 18.25 4.82
CA THR A 81 -12.03 17.91 4.22
C THR A 81 -12.55 16.54 4.66
N GLY A 82 -11.83 15.85 5.56
CA GLY A 82 -12.18 14.51 6.06
C GLY A 82 -11.72 13.36 5.16
N ARG A 83 -11.00 13.65 4.07
CA ARG A 83 -10.52 12.61 3.15
C ARG A 83 -9.27 11.94 3.70
N ASN A 84 -9.12 10.64 3.48
CA ASN A 84 -7.89 9.92 3.79
C ASN A 84 -6.72 10.51 2.98
N ALA A 85 -5.71 11.02 3.69
CA ALA A 85 -4.51 11.60 3.09
C ALA A 85 -3.42 10.54 2.91
N ALA A 86 -3.11 9.81 3.97
CA ALA A 86 -2.15 8.72 3.95
C ALA A 86 -2.41 7.74 5.11
N VAL A 87 -2.02 6.49 4.91
CA VAL A 87 -1.91 5.49 5.98
C VAL A 87 -0.45 5.17 6.24
N ARG A 88 -0.10 4.95 7.50
CA ARG A 88 1.23 4.56 7.97
C ARG A 88 1.13 3.28 8.80
N ILE A 89 1.85 2.25 8.40
CA ILE A 89 2.14 1.07 9.23
C ILE A 89 3.42 1.36 10.00
N VAL A 90 3.39 1.33 11.33
CA VAL A 90 4.53 1.71 12.17
C VAL A 90 5.25 0.45 12.68
N PHE A 91 6.50 0.26 12.27
CA PHE A 91 7.33 -0.88 12.69
C PHE A 91 8.31 -0.54 13.82
N SER A 92 8.54 0.75 14.06
CA SER A 92 9.47 1.26 15.08
C SER A 92 9.08 2.68 15.47
N GLU A 93 9.36 3.05 16.72
CA GLU A 93 9.21 4.42 17.25
C GLU A 93 10.27 5.39 16.71
N ALA A 94 11.29 4.89 16.02
CA ALA A 94 12.30 5.73 15.40
C ALA A 94 11.68 6.52 14.22
N PRO A 95 11.87 7.85 14.15
CA PRO A 95 11.33 8.63 13.03
C PRO A 95 12.02 8.26 11.73
N ALA A 96 11.23 8.13 10.67
CA ALA A 96 11.74 7.99 9.32
C ALA A 96 12.42 9.30 8.88
N LEU A 97 13.63 9.20 8.34
CA LEU A 97 14.38 10.33 7.79
C LEU A 97 14.42 10.31 6.26
N ARG A 98 14.01 9.19 5.65
CA ARG A 98 13.99 9.00 4.21
C ARG A 98 12.89 8.03 3.85
N TYR A 99 12.22 8.32 2.74
CA TYR A 99 11.20 7.44 2.17
C TYR A 99 11.64 7.01 0.76
N GLU A 100 11.60 5.72 0.47
CA GLU A 100 11.86 5.17 -0.86
C GLU A 100 10.67 4.33 -1.33
N LEU A 101 10.36 4.39 -2.62
CA LEU A 101 9.26 3.61 -3.19
C LEU A 101 9.38 2.13 -2.81
N ALA A 102 8.24 1.53 -2.46
CA ALA A 102 8.13 0.12 -2.20
C ALA A 102 8.14 -0.66 -3.52
N LEU A 103 9.34 -1.05 -3.94
CA LEU A 103 9.56 -1.84 -5.15
C LEU A 103 9.21 -3.33 -4.93
N ILE A 104 8.74 -4.01 -5.99
CA ILE A 104 8.47 -5.47 -5.99
C ILE A 104 9.71 -6.29 -6.37
N GLY A 105 10.75 -5.65 -6.92
CA GLY A 105 12.02 -6.25 -7.28
C GLY A 105 11.94 -7.20 -8.47
N THR A 106 11.15 -6.88 -9.49
CA THR A 106 11.22 -7.56 -10.80
C THR A 106 12.26 -6.91 -11.69
N ALA A 107 12.80 -7.65 -12.67
CA ALA A 107 13.81 -7.08 -13.58
C ALA A 107 13.23 -5.95 -14.42
N GLU A 108 11.97 -6.09 -14.82
CA GLU A 108 11.18 -5.13 -15.60
C GLU A 108 10.98 -3.84 -14.81
N GLU A 109 10.63 -3.95 -13.54
CA GLU A 109 10.50 -2.79 -12.67
C GLU A 109 11.85 -2.08 -12.48
N LEU A 110 12.92 -2.83 -12.23
CA LEU A 110 14.24 -2.25 -12.06
C LEU A 110 14.81 -1.62 -13.35
N ASP A 111 14.40 -2.09 -14.53
CA ASP A 111 14.69 -1.39 -15.80
C ASP A 111 13.89 -0.08 -15.86
N CYS A 112 12.61 -0.11 -15.49
CA CYS A 112 11.72 1.04 -15.54
C CYS A 112 12.12 2.17 -14.57
N ILE A 113 12.65 1.88 -13.38
CA ILE A 113 13.13 2.93 -12.45
C ILE A 113 14.28 3.75 -13.04
N SER A 114 15.02 3.20 -14.01
CA SER A 114 16.10 3.92 -14.67
C SER A 114 15.60 5.07 -15.54
N ASP A 115 14.36 4.99 -16.01
CA ASP A 115 13.68 6.01 -16.83
C ASP A 115 12.91 7.03 -15.98
N LEU A 116 12.78 6.84 -14.67
CA LEU A 116 12.07 7.78 -13.79
C LEU A 116 12.81 9.12 -13.67
N GLU A 117 12.05 10.20 -13.63
CA GLU A 117 12.55 11.51 -13.22
C GLU A 117 12.45 11.66 -11.70
N VAL A 118 13.30 12.50 -11.11
CA VAL A 118 13.23 12.80 -9.67
C VAL A 118 11.92 13.51 -9.35
N GLY A 119 11.23 13.07 -8.29
CA GLY A 119 9.93 13.61 -7.87
C GLY A 119 8.74 13.11 -8.69
N CYS A 120 8.95 12.14 -9.57
CA CYS A 120 7.86 11.39 -10.17
C CYS A 120 7.33 10.33 -9.20
N ILE A 121 6.01 10.21 -9.17
CA ILE A 121 5.26 9.27 -8.33
C ILE A 121 4.87 8.05 -9.19
N PRO A 122 5.71 7.01 -9.34
CA PRO A 122 5.27 5.81 -10.03
C PRO A 122 4.21 5.13 -9.19
N PHE A 123 3.27 4.52 -9.88
CA PHE A 123 2.16 3.87 -9.25
C PHE A 123 2.15 2.41 -9.63
N TYR A 124 1.82 1.55 -8.68
CA TYR A 124 1.44 0.19 -9.00
C TYR A 124 -0.03 0.18 -9.45
N GLU A 125 -0.37 -0.75 -10.33
CA GLU A 125 -1.76 -1.02 -10.76
C GLU A 125 -2.56 -1.72 -9.63
N SER A 126 -2.39 -1.32 -8.36
CA SER A 126 -3.14 -1.91 -7.24
C SER A 126 -4.45 -1.20 -6.92
N CYS A 127 -4.64 0.04 -7.37
CA CYS A 127 -5.71 0.90 -6.84
C CYS A 127 -6.71 1.30 -7.95
N THR A 128 -7.31 0.32 -8.62
CA THR A 128 -8.42 0.59 -9.54
C THR A 128 -9.73 0.67 -8.78
N ALA A 129 -10.13 1.86 -8.30
CA ALA A 129 -11.49 2.12 -7.78
C ALA A 129 -12.03 1.18 -6.68
N SER A 130 -11.17 0.34 -6.11
CA SER A 130 -11.53 -0.75 -5.23
C SER A 130 -10.61 -0.73 -4.01
N PRO A 131 -11.12 -1.14 -2.83
CA PRO A 131 -10.32 -1.28 -1.63
C PRO A 131 -9.21 -2.30 -1.79
N ILE A 132 -8.11 -2.07 -1.09
CA ILE A 132 -6.96 -2.98 -1.02
C ILE A 132 -6.92 -3.60 0.37
N ILE A 133 -6.82 -4.92 0.44
CA ILE A 133 -6.39 -5.59 1.67
C ILE A 133 -4.86 -5.67 1.69
N VAL A 134 -4.28 -5.38 2.86
CA VAL A 134 -2.84 -5.54 3.09
C VAL A 134 -2.63 -6.69 4.05
N ALA A 135 -1.76 -7.62 3.68
CA ALA A 135 -1.57 -8.87 4.38
C ALA A 135 -0.09 -9.28 4.41
N ASP A 136 0.26 -10.19 5.31
CA ASP A 136 1.53 -10.92 5.26
C ASP A 136 1.40 -12.11 4.30
N GLN A 137 2.41 -12.35 3.48
CA GLN A 137 2.46 -13.47 2.54
C GLN A 137 2.26 -14.83 3.23
N GLY A 138 2.73 -14.98 4.47
CA GLY A 138 2.58 -16.19 5.28
C GLY A 138 1.17 -16.41 5.84
N LEU A 139 0.31 -15.40 5.79
CA LEU A 139 -1.09 -15.46 6.25
C LEU A 139 -2.11 -15.49 5.09
N MET A 140 -1.64 -15.37 3.84
CA MET A 140 -2.50 -15.36 2.66
C MET A 140 -3.38 -16.62 2.53
N PRO A 141 -2.89 -17.86 2.76
CA PRO A 141 -3.73 -19.05 2.63
C PRO A 141 -4.94 -19.02 3.57
N ASP A 142 -4.72 -18.72 4.85
CA ASP A 142 -5.76 -18.68 5.88
C ASP A 142 -6.76 -17.54 5.61
N LEU A 143 -6.24 -16.38 5.17
CA LEU A 143 -7.07 -15.26 4.75
C LEU A 143 -7.98 -15.61 3.57
N LEU A 144 -7.44 -16.27 2.54
CA LEU A 144 -8.21 -16.65 1.34
C LEU A 144 -9.27 -17.71 1.66
N GLU A 145 -8.95 -18.69 2.50
CA GLU A 145 -9.91 -19.70 2.98
C GLU A 145 -11.03 -19.04 3.78
N HIS A 146 -10.70 -18.19 4.77
CA HIS A 146 -11.69 -17.45 5.54
C HIS A 146 -12.61 -16.62 4.66
N LEU A 147 -12.04 -15.91 3.69
CA LEU A 147 -12.82 -15.09 2.78
C LEU A 147 -13.76 -15.95 1.94
N SER A 148 -13.27 -17.05 1.35
CA SER A 148 -14.06 -17.98 0.55
C SER A 148 -15.26 -18.52 1.33
N GLU A 149 -15.03 -18.99 2.57
CA GLU A 149 -16.06 -19.59 3.41
C GLU A 149 -17.15 -18.60 3.85
N ASN A 150 -16.77 -17.35 4.12
CA ASN A 150 -17.67 -16.36 4.71
C ASN A 150 -18.28 -15.38 3.69
N TYR A 151 -17.63 -15.20 2.53
CA TYR A 151 -18.00 -14.17 1.55
C TYR A 151 -18.03 -14.67 0.08
N GLY A 152 -17.56 -15.88 -0.22
CA GLY A 152 -17.66 -16.54 -1.54
C GLY A 152 -16.36 -16.57 -2.37
N ASP A 153 -16.27 -17.45 -3.37
CA ASP A 153 -14.96 -17.91 -3.87
C ASP A 153 -14.13 -16.94 -4.74
N ASN A 154 -14.71 -15.99 -5.48
CA ASN A 154 -13.90 -15.26 -6.50
C ASN A 154 -14.41 -13.89 -6.97
N ASP A 155 -15.57 -13.44 -6.51
CA ASP A 155 -16.07 -12.10 -6.81
C ASP A 155 -16.69 -11.53 -5.54
N TYR A 156 -15.83 -11.25 -4.57
CA TYR A 156 -16.20 -10.60 -3.30
C TYR A 156 -16.92 -9.26 -3.51
N TYR A 157 -16.85 -8.72 -4.74
CA TYR A 157 -17.55 -7.54 -5.20
C TYR A 157 -18.87 -7.81 -5.96
N GLU A 158 -19.35 -9.06 -6.01
CA GLU A 158 -20.77 -9.32 -6.23
C GLU A 158 -21.57 -8.70 -5.07
N LYS A 159 -22.80 -8.27 -5.39
CA LYS A 159 -23.63 -7.42 -4.52
C LYS A 159 -23.78 -8.01 -3.11
N GLU A 160 -23.88 -9.33 -2.98
CA GLU A 160 -24.06 -10.05 -1.73
C GLU A 160 -22.78 -10.13 -0.89
N GLY A 161 -21.62 -10.45 -1.48
CA GLY A 161 -20.33 -10.49 -0.76
C GLY A 161 -19.93 -9.10 -0.26
N LYS A 162 -20.07 -8.09 -1.13
CA LYS A 162 -19.86 -6.69 -0.75
C LYS A 162 -20.80 -6.28 0.38
N LYS A 163 -22.09 -6.64 0.31
CA LYS A 163 -23.06 -6.34 1.35
C LYS A 163 -22.68 -7.00 2.68
N LEU A 164 -22.32 -8.28 2.68
CA LEU A 164 -21.91 -9.00 3.90
C LEU A 164 -20.64 -8.42 4.52
N LEU A 165 -19.68 -8.02 3.68
CA LEU A 165 -18.51 -7.30 4.16
C LEU A 165 -19.00 -6.01 4.85
N LEU A 166 -19.69 -5.11 4.14
CA LEU A 166 -20.23 -3.84 4.64
C LEU A 166 -21.06 -3.97 5.94
N GLU A 167 -21.90 -4.99 6.06
CA GLU A 167 -22.74 -5.24 7.25
C GLU A 167 -21.92 -5.64 8.50
N ASN A 168 -20.75 -6.25 8.30
CA ASN A 168 -19.81 -6.60 9.37
C ASN A 168 -18.76 -5.50 9.62
N SER A 169 -18.89 -4.34 8.97
CA SER A 169 -18.00 -3.21 9.23
C SER A 169 -18.15 -2.70 10.66
N THR A 170 -17.02 -2.35 11.28
CA THR A 170 -17.03 -1.51 12.49
C THR A 170 -17.08 -0.01 12.17
N CYS A 171 -17.11 0.37 10.89
CA CYS A 171 -17.21 1.77 10.45
C CYS A 171 -18.56 2.38 10.83
N PRO A 172 -18.59 3.50 11.58
CA PRO A 172 -19.83 4.16 11.97
C PRO A 172 -20.47 5.00 10.85
N GLU A 173 -19.76 5.29 9.76
CA GLU A 173 -20.26 6.07 8.62
C GLU A 173 -20.62 5.19 7.41
N GLU A 174 -21.59 5.60 6.59
CA GLU A 174 -21.94 4.83 5.40
C GLU A 174 -20.69 4.67 4.49
N PRO A 175 -20.21 3.43 4.28
CA PRO A 175 -18.86 3.09 3.77
C PRO A 175 -18.52 3.57 2.35
N LEU A 176 -19.41 4.30 1.68
CA LEU A 176 -19.23 4.81 0.32
C LEU A 176 -19.08 6.34 0.26
N CYS A 177 -19.34 7.06 1.37
CA CYS A 177 -19.45 8.52 1.35
C CYS A 177 -18.26 9.27 1.96
N SER A 178 -17.43 8.64 2.80
CA SER A 178 -16.26 9.30 3.44
C SER A 178 -14.89 8.76 2.99
N GLY A 179 -14.85 7.89 1.97
CA GLY A 179 -13.60 7.33 1.47
C GLY A 179 -12.91 6.39 2.45
N LEU A 180 -13.54 6.05 3.56
CA LEU A 180 -13.17 4.94 4.43
C LEU A 180 -14.01 3.72 4.11
N ILE A 181 -13.34 2.60 4.04
CA ILE A 181 -13.90 1.32 4.46
C ILE A 181 -13.05 1.02 5.70
N ASP A 182 -13.55 1.35 6.91
CA ASP A 182 -12.94 0.87 8.17
C ASP A 182 -13.20 -0.63 8.23
N PHE A 183 -12.40 -1.36 7.48
CA PHE A 183 -12.34 -2.80 7.61
C PHE A 183 -10.98 -3.16 8.10
N TYR A 184 -11.04 -3.64 9.32
CA TYR A 184 -9.99 -4.35 9.94
C TYR A 184 -10.54 -5.78 10.03
N LEU A 185 -10.03 -6.67 9.17
CA LEU A 185 -10.43 -8.07 9.19
C LEU A 185 -9.55 -8.80 10.19
N GLU A 186 -10.17 -9.60 11.04
CA GLU A 186 -9.51 -10.47 11.98
C GLU A 186 -9.81 -11.92 11.59
N VAL A 187 -8.74 -12.69 11.34
CA VAL A 187 -8.82 -14.13 11.04
C VAL A 187 -7.83 -14.82 11.96
N ASP A 188 -8.31 -15.69 12.84
CA ASP A 188 -7.49 -16.45 13.79
C ASP A 188 -6.45 -15.59 14.55
N ASP A 189 -6.91 -14.51 15.20
CA ASP A 189 -6.10 -13.50 15.90
C ASP A 189 -5.09 -12.73 15.00
N ALA A 190 -5.12 -12.94 13.67
CA ALA A 190 -4.32 -12.23 12.70
C ALA A 190 -5.09 -11.06 12.08
N HIS A 191 -4.34 -10.00 11.79
CA HIS A 191 -4.86 -8.66 11.65
C HIS A 191 -4.61 -8.12 10.24
N PHE A 192 -5.65 -7.78 9.49
CA PHE A 192 -5.57 -7.37 8.07
C PHE A 192 -6.26 -6.02 7.83
N PRO A 193 -5.51 -4.92 7.68
CA PRO A 193 -6.11 -3.63 7.37
C PRO A 193 -6.53 -3.56 5.90
N ILE A 194 -7.67 -2.92 5.67
CA ILE A 194 -8.22 -2.64 4.34
C ILE A 194 -8.25 -1.14 4.11
N PHE A 195 -7.74 -0.71 2.96
CA PHE A 195 -7.61 0.69 2.59
C PHE A 195 -8.50 1.05 1.42
N PHE A 196 -9.21 2.16 1.56
CA PHE A 196 -9.98 2.77 0.49
C PHE A 196 -9.79 4.29 0.51
N ASN A 197 -10.02 4.95 -0.63
CA ASN A 197 -9.80 6.39 -0.79
C ASN A 197 -11.06 7.15 -1.29
N GLY A 198 -12.16 6.45 -1.59
CA GLY A 198 -13.45 7.04 -1.95
C GLY A 198 -13.62 7.53 -3.39
N GLU A 199 -12.58 7.69 -4.19
CA GLU A 199 -12.69 8.17 -5.59
C GLU A 199 -11.85 7.34 -6.55
N GLY A 200 -12.55 6.65 -7.46
CA GLY A 200 -11.97 5.67 -8.36
C GLY A 200 -11.11 6.27 -9.47
N GLY A 201 -9.88 5.77 -9.55
CA GLY A 201 -9.00 5.86 -10.73
C GLY A 201 -7.50 5.86 -10.44
N GLY A 202 -7.09 6.03 -9.19
CA GLY A 202 -5.69 6.34 -8.86
C GLY A 202 -4.95 5.21 -8.19
N HIS A 203 -4.16 4.44 -8.93
CA HIS A 203 -2.71 4.47 -8.76
C HIS A 203 -2.20 5.27 -7.54
N HIS A 204 -1.68 4.60 -6.51
CA HIS A 204 -1.11 5.25 -5.31
C HIS A 204 0.35 4.84 -5.10
N PRO A 205 1.23 5.78 -4.76
CA PRO A 205 2.58 5.42 -4.39
C PRO A 205 2.60 4.86 -2.97
N ILE A 206 3.52 3.93 -2.79
CA ILE A 206 3.74 3.27 -1.52
C ILE A 206 5.23 3.39 -1.24
N TYR A 207 5.58 3.69 0.00
CA TYR A 207 6.97 3.96 0.39
C TYR A 207 7.35 3.19 1.64
N TRP A 208 8.61 2.76 1.70
CA TRP A 208 9.28 2.37 2.93
C TRP A 208 9.94 3.57 3.58
N GLY A 209 9.70 3.78 4.87
CA GLY A 209 10.41 4.75 5.70
C GLY A 209 11.64 4.13 6.34
N PHE A 210 12.76 4.84 6.27
CA PHE A 210 14.05 4.43 6.82
C PHE A 210 14.54 5.40 7.88
N ASP A 211 15.03 4.87 8.99
CA ASP A 211 15.63 5.66 10.06
C ASP A 211 17.09 6.08 9.75
N LYS A 212 17.75 6.70 10.72
CA LYS A 212 19.15 7.16 10.61
C LYS A 212 20.18 6.04 10.38
N ASP A 213 19.83 4.81 10.75
CA ASP A 213 20.70 3.63 10.69
C ASP A 213 20.31 2.74 9.48
N ASP A 214 19.51 3.28 8.55
CA ASP A 214 18.95 2.60 7.37
C ASP A 214 18.03 1.40 7.72
N ASN A 215 17.46 1.34 8.93
CA ASN A 215 16.44 0.35 9.27
C ASN A 215 15.05 0.79 8.80
N ILE A 216 14.23 -0.18 8.39
CA ILE A 216 12.82 0.05 8.07
C ILE A 216 12.07 0.38 9.36
N CYS A 217 11.39 1.52 9.40
CA CYS A 217 10.62 1.98 10.56
C CYS A 217 9.13 2.18 10.25
N CYS A 218 8.75 2.38 9.00
CA CYS A 218 7.34 2.42 8.61
C CYS A 218 7.11 2.08 7.13
N MET A 219 5.85 1.86 6.78
CA MET A 219 5.38 1.77 5.39
C MET A 219 4.23 2.76 5.20
N ILE A 220 4.30 3.54 4.13
CA ILE A 220 3.34 4.61 3.82
C ILE A 220 2.52 4.23 2.59
N PHE A 221 1.20 4.37 2.70
CA PHE A 221 0.26 4.33 1.59
C PHE A 221 -0.29 5.75 1.41
N ASP A 222 0.12 6.44 0.36
CA ASP A 222 -0.27 7.83 0.10
C ASP A 222 -1.41 7.87 -0.92
N PHE A 223 -2.54 8.47 -0.53
CA PHE A 223 -3.72 8.55 -1.40
C PHE A 223 -3.63 9.67 -2.45
N ASP A 224 -2.48 10.35 -2.53
CA ASP A 224 -2.13 11.30 -3.57
C ASP A 224 -3.17 12.43 -3.74
N LEU A 225 -3.68 12.92 -2.61
CA LEU A 225 -4.59 14.05 -2.57
C LEU A 225 -3.91 15.28 -3.19
N LYS A 226 -4.50 15.82 -4.26
CA LYS A 226 -3.93 16.92 -5.05
C LYS A 226 -3.63 18.15 -4.20
N GLU A 227 -4.50 18.42 -3.24
CA GLU A 227 -4.40 19.53 -2.28
C GLU A 227 -3.26 19.38 -1.28
N LEU A 228 -2.71 18.18 -1.11
CA LEU A 228 -1.58 17.88 -0.21
C LEU A 228 -0.27 17.62 -0.95
N ARG A 229 -0.25 17.81 -2.27
CA ARG A 229 0.98 17.67 -3.05
C ARG A 229 1.94 18.82 -2.82
N THR A 230 3.22 18.53 -2.72
CA THR A 230 4.27 19.57 -2.74
C THR A 230 4.46 20.11 -4.17
N PRO A 231 4.97 21.34 -4.34
CA PRO A 231 5.26 21.91 -5.67
C PRO A 231 6.22 21.08 -6.52
N GLU A 232 7.08 20.29 -5.87
CA GLU A 232 8.09 19.44 -6.50
C GLU A 232 7.52 18.10 -6.97
N GLU A 233 6.37 17.67 -6.43
CA GLU A 233 5.69 16.44 -6.83
C GLU A 233 5.05 16.60 -8.21
N LYS A 234 5.49 15.76 -9.15
CA LYS A 234 5.01 15.79 -10.54
C LYS A 234 4.16 14.54 -10.83
N PRO A 235 2.90 14.70 -11.27
CA PRO A 235 2.12 13.55 -11.73
C PRO A 235 2.81 12.89 -12.91
N VAL A 236 2.92 11.56 -12.88
CA VAL A 236 3.63 10.82 -13.93
C VAL A 236 2.85 10.93 -15.25
N LYS A 237 3.55 11.24 -16.34
CA LYS A 237 3.06 10.96 -17.70
C LYS A 237 3.22 9.46 -17.94
N THR A 238 2.28 8.67 -17.42
CA THR A 238 2.28 7.21 -17.27
C THR A 238 2.32 6.39 -18.58
N GLY A 239 2.42 7.03 -19.75
CA GLY A 239 2.28 6.33 -21.03
C GLY A 239 3.35 5.28 -21.35
N ASN A 240 4.60 5.45 -20.87
CA ASN A 240 5.72 4.57 -21.25
C ASN A 240 6.19 3.62 -20.13
N PHE A 241 6.18 4.06 -18.87
CA PHE A 241 6.56 3.24 -17.71
C PHE A 241 5.66 2.01 -17.58
N PHE A 242 4.34 2.20 -17.67
CA PHE A 242 3.35 1.11 -17.58
C PHE A 242 3.33 0.22 -18.82
N LYS A 243 3.58 0.78 -20.02
CA LYS A 243 3.66 -0.04 -21.24
C LYS A 243 4.85 -1.01 -21.22
N LYS A 244 5.95 -0.67 -20.55
CA LYS A 244 7.10 -1.57 -20.36
C LYS A 244 6.81 -2.64 -19.31
N LEU A 245 6.28 -2.25 -18.15
CA LEU A 245 5.82 -3.20 -17.11
C LEU A 245 4.76 -4.19 -17.63
N ARG A 246 3.86 -3.77 -18.53
CA ARG A 246 2.85 -4.64 -19.17
C ARG A 246 3.37 -5.49 -20.35
N ARG A 247 4.53 -5.17 -20.92
CA ARG A 247 5.10 -5.87 -22.10
C ARG A 247 6.12 -6.94 -21.73
N GLY A 248 6.53 -7.02 -20.47
CA GLY A 248 7.13 -8.24 -19.94
C GLY A 248 6.01 -9.26 -19.78
N ASP A 249 5.92 -10.18 -20.74
CA ASP A 249 4.97 -11.29 -20.72
C ASP A 249 4.96 -11.98 -19.34
N ARG A 250 3.77 -12.10 -18.76
CA ARG A 250 3.45 -13.15 -17.80
C ARG A 250 3.42 -14.49 -18.53
#